data_AF-A0A3N9NXR6-F1
#
_entry.id   AF-A0A3N9NXR6-F1
#
_cell.length_a   1.000
_cell.length_b   1.000
_cell.length_c   1.000
_cell.angle_alpha   90.00
_cell.angle_beta   90.00
_cell.angle_gamma   90.00
#
_symmetry.space_group_name_H-M   'P 1'
#
loop_
_entity.id
_entity.type
_entity.pdbx_description
1 polymer ?
#
loop_
_entity_poly.entity_id
_entity_poly.type
_entity_poly.pdbx_seq_one_letter_code
_entity_poly.pdbx_strand_id
1 'polypeptide(L)'
;MLNEQETVMAKVVSFIIQKGGCGKTTTTANTAGYLAMHGFQVLAVDMDPQGNLTQHMGYDTESLDHSILDLFEGQYGFDEVILQRNETLHLLPNNLKTASAEFSLQKNSLNPDFLLRDVLAPVMNRYDYVLLDCPPAIGLFSINALAASTEFVLVVSPEFFPMKAIKPLYETFRMVKSKLNHSLQFNGIIMTMCDFRTRHSQEVRSILKKNFPHKLYNAYIRMNVSLKEASSYGQTIFEYNPHSFGAFDYQNFAEEFIRDHHKNICKKQYYQQKFETLSPGEQNQIIMFAEQSLSAFVKNGIDNADDDSSVLHEALVVERNKVLEKLFPYRMNNLVEDQS
;
A
#
# COMPACT_ATOMS: atom_id res chain seq x y z
N MET A 1 15.74 14.64 -31.49
CA MET A 1 16.27 13.68 -30.50
C MET A 1 15.10 13.35 -29.58
N LEU A 2 14.81 12.07 -29.40
CA LEU A 2 13.59 11.56 -28.76
C LEU A 2 13.52 12.03 -27.29
N ASN A 3 12.37 12.60 -26.90
CA ASN A 3 12.03 12.94 -25.52
C ASN A 3 12.03 11.66 -24.67
N GLU A 4 12.89 11.61 -23.65
CA GLU A 4 12.72 10.69 -22.54
C GLU A 4 11.48 11.14 -21.76
N GLN A 5 10.35 10.49 -22.03
CA GLN A 5 9.20 10.50 -21.15
C GLN A 5 9.69 9.96 -19.80
N GLU A 6 9.71 10.77 -18.74
CA GLU A 6 9.79 10.23 -17.37
C GLU A 6 8.52 9.42 -17.14
N THR A 7 8.57 8.13 -17.47
CA THR A 7 7.55 7.17 -17.11
C THR A 7 7.50 7.15 -15.58
N VAL A 8 6.38 7.60 -15.01
CA VAL A 8 6.13 7.44 -13.57
C VAL A 8 6.07 5.94 -13.30
N MET A 9 7.16 5.40 -12.78
CA MET A 9 7.26 3.99 -12.41
C MET A 9 6.41 3.75 -11.16
N ALA A 10 5.73 2.59 -11.12
CA ALA A 10 4.92 2.21 -9.95
C ALA A 10 5.71 2.31 -8.64
N LYS A 11 5.03 2.72 -7.57
CA LYS A 11 5.56 2.61 -6.20
C LYS A 11 5.48 1.16 -5.73
N VAL A 12 6.64 0.51 -5.57
CA VAL A 12 6.71 -0.88 -5.09
C VAL A 12 6.92 -0.87 -3.58
N VAL A 13 5.91 -1.29 -2.83
CA VAL A 13 5.90 -1.20 -1.37
C VAL A 13 5.79 -2.58 -0.75
N SER A 14 6.86 -3.01 -0.07
CA SER A 14 6.84 -4.22 0.74
C SER A 14 6.22 -3.99 2.12
N PHE A 15 5.18 -4.75 2.45
CA PHE A 15 4.72 -4.88 3.84
C PHE A 15 5.50 -6.00 4.50
N ILE A 16 6.29 -5.66 5.52
CA ILE A 16 7.19 -6.60 6.20
C ILE A 16 6.87 -6.68 7.67
N ILE A 17 7.03 -7.87 8.20
CA ILE A 17 6.78 -8.21 9.58
C ILE A 17 8.02 -8.81 10.21
N GLN A 18 7.93 -9.02 11.51
CA GLN A 18 8.99 -9.60 12.30
C GLN A 18 8.45 -10.69 13.26
N LYS A 19 7.32 -11.30 12.90
CA LYS A 19 6.73 -12.58 13.37
C LYS A 19 5.37 -12.83 12.71
N GLY A 20 4.93 -14.09 12.59
CA GLY A 20 3.60 -14.41 12.04
C GLY A 20 2.45 -13.80 12.86
N GLY A 21 1.37 -13.39 12.20
CA GLY A 21 0.12 -12.98 12.87
C GLY A 21 -0.07 -11.49 13.18
N CYS A 22 0.88 -10.58 12.87
CA CYS A 22 0.69 -9.13 13.12
C CYS A 22 -0.16 -8.41 12.05
N GLY A 23 -0.95 -9.10 11.23
CA GLY A 23 -1.88 -8.46 10.29
C GLY A 23 -1.28 -7.90 9.00
N LYS A 24 -0.09 -8.37 8.59
CA LYS A 24 0.58 -7.96 7.35
C LYS A 24 -0.25 -8.23 6.09
N THR A 25 -0.73 -9.46 5.91
CA THR A 25 -1.59 -9.84 4.78
C THR A 25 -2.87 -9.01 4.76
N THR A 26 -3.49 -8.85 5.93
CA THR A 26 -4.67 -7.98 6.11
C THR A 26 -4.34 -6.54 5.72
N THR A 27 -3.17 -6.02 6.10
CA THR A 27 -2.73 -4.66 5.75
C THR A 27 -2.54 -4.53 4.25
N THR A 28 -1.82 -5.46 3.62
CA THR A 28 -1.60 -5.47 2.17
C THR A 28 -2.91 -5.50 1.41
N ALA A 29 -3.81 -6.43 1.74
CA ALA A 29 -5.08 -6.62 1.04
C ALA A 29 -6.00 -5.40 1.16
N ASN A 30 -6.14 -4.84 2.37
CA ASN A 30 -7.03 -3.72 2.60
C ASN A 30 -6.46 -2.41 2.06
N THR A 31 -5.15 -2.20 2.14
CA THR A 31 -4.52 -1.04 1.49
C THR A 31 -4.70 -1.11 -0.02
N ALA A 32 -4.52 -2.30 -0.63
CA ALA A 32 -4.77 -2.51 -2.06
C ALA A 32 -6.23 -2.22 -2.44
N GLY A 33 -7.18 -2.75 -1.66
CA GLY A 33 -8.61 -2.51 -1.85
C GLY A 33 -8.98 -1.04 -1.80
N TYR A 34 -8.49 -0.31 -0.79
CA TYR A 34 -8.74 1.13 -0.68
C TYR A 34 -8.17 1.90 -1.87
N LEU A 35 -6.90 1.68 -2.23
CA LEU A 35 -6.25 2.36 -3.36
C LEU A 35 -7.00 2.12 -4.67
N ALA A 36 -7.36 0.87 -4.96
CA ALA A 36 -8.10 0.49 -6.15
C ALA A 36 -9.49 1.17 -6.22
N MET A 37 -10.24 1.15 -5.12
CA MET A 37 -11.52 1.88 -5.02
C MET A 37 -11.38 3.39 -5.24
N HIS A 38 -10.19 3.95 -5.03
CA HIS A 38 -9.87 5.36 -5.24
C HIS A 38 -9.24 5.64 -6.62
N GLY A 39 -9.33 4.68 -7.54
CA GLY A 39 -8.97 4.85 -8.95
C GLY A 39 -7.50 4.61 -9.28
N PHE A 40 -6.68 4.19 -8.32
CA PHE A 40 -5.30 3.80 -8.60
C PHE A 40 -5.24 2.41 -9.26
N GLN A 41 -4.32 2.23 -10.20
CA GLN A 41 -3.98 0.92 -10.73
C GLN A 41 -3.06 0.19 -9.74
N VAL A 42 -3.53 -0.90 -9.16
CA VAL A 42 -2.86 -1.61 -8.07
C VAL A 42 -2.58 -3.06 -8.44
N LEU A 43 -1.33 -3.47 -8.25
CA LEU A 43 -0.92 -4.87 -8.25
C LEU A 43 -0.62 -5.31 -6.82
N ALA A 44 -1.42 -6.22 -6.27
CA ALA A 44 -1.06 -6.94 -5.06
C ALA A 44 -0.22 -8.17 -5.43
N VAL A 45 0.87 -8.44 -4.71
CA VAL A 45 1.76 -9.58 -4.98
C VAL A 45 1.91 -10.42 -3.73
N ASP A 46 1.59 -11.70 -3.83
CA ASP A 46 1.74 -12.64 -2.72
C ASP A 46 3.12 -13.30 -2.76
N MET A 47 4.05 -12.80 -1.94
CA MET A 47 5.40 -13.35 -1.82
C MET A 47 5.51 -14.39 -0.71
N ASP A 48 4.44 -14.62 0.07
CA ASP A 48 4.44 -15.61 1.14
C ASP A 48 4.06 -16.97 0.56
N PRO A 49 4.93 -18.00 0.62
CA PRO A 49 4.62 -19.33 0.10
C PRO A 49 3.39 -19.99 0.75
N GLN A 50 2.86 -19.44 1.84
CA GLN A 50 1.59 -19.86 2.43
C GLN A 50 0.36 -19.40 1.62
N GLY A 51 0.50 -18.44 0.71
CA GLY A 51 -0.59 -17.99 -0.16
C GLY A 51 -1.70 -17.21 0.56
N ASN A 52 -1.39 -16.62 1.72
CA ASN A 52 -2.41 -15.97 2.56
C ASN A 52 -3.06 -14.76 1.89
N LEU A 53 -2.30 -13.97 1.11
CA LEU A 53 -2.87 -12.82 0.40
C LEU A 53 -3.77 -13.31 -0.74
N THR A 54 -3.36 -14.36 -1.43
CA THR A 54 -4.13 -15.00 -2.50
C THR A 54 -5.49 -15.48 -1.99
N GLN A 55 -5.51 -16.18 -0.84
CA GLN A 55 -6.74 -16.59 -0.17
C GLN A 55 -7.57 -15.39 0.30
N HIS A 56 -6.95 -14.36 0.89
CA HIS A 56 -7.64 -13.14 1.33
C HIS A 56 -8.35 -12.43 0.17
N MET A 57 -7.80 -12.50 -1.04
CA MET A 57 -8.40 -11.93 -2.25
C MET A 57 -9.47 -12.83 -2.90
N GLY A 58 -9.79 -13.97 -2.28
CA GLY A 58 -10.86 -14.87 -2.70
C GLY A 58 -10.46 -15.92 -3.72
N TYR A 59 -9.16 -16.21 -3.86
CA TYR A 59 -8.66 -17.27 -4.74
C TYR A 59 -8.14 -18.45 -3.94
N ASP A 60 -8.55 -19.67 -4.34
CA ASP A 60 -8.11 -20.89 -3.69
C ASP A 60 -6.74 -21.33 -4.21
N THR A 61 -5.75 -21.29 -3.32
CA THR A 61 -4.33 -21.60 -3.59
C THR A 61 -4.09 -23.05 -3.99
N GLU A 62 -4.98 -23.98 -3.66
CA GLU A 62 -4.87 -25.38 -4.07
C GLU A 62 -5.33 -25.59 -5.51
N SER A 63 -6.27 -24.78 -5.98
CA SER A 63 -6.87 -24.86 -7.32
C SER A 63 -6.13 -24.06 -8.39
N LEU A 64 -5.16 -23.21 -8.01
CA LEU A 64 -4.45 -22.36 -8.95
C LEU A 64 -3.43 -23.15 -9.80
N ASP A 65 -3.67 -23.14 -11.11
CA ASP A 65 -2.79 -23.74 -12.11
C ASP A 65 -1.42 -23.06 -12.15
N HIS A 66 -1.40 -21.74 -12.04
CA HIS A 66 -0.20 -20.90 -12.12
C HIS A 66 -0.05 -19.98 -10.91
N SER A 67 1.19 -19.70 -10.54
CA SER A 67 1.57 -18.77 -9.48
C SER A 67 2.85 -18.02 -9.82
N ILE A 68 3.26 -17.14 -8.92
CA ILE A 68 4.52 -16.42 -9.02
C ILE A 68 5.74 -17.34 -9.22
N LEU A 69 5.69 -18.60 -8.77
CA LEU A 69 6.73 -19.58 -9.00
C LEU A 69 6.97 -19.81 -10.50
N ASP A 70 5.89 -19.95 -11.27
CA ASP A 70 5.93 -20.22 -12.70
C ASP A 70 6.61 -19.08 -13.48
N LEU A 71 6.44 -17.84 -13.00
CA LEU A 71 7.16 -16.67 -13.53
C LEU A 71 8.64 -16.69 -13.18
N PHE A 72 8.99 -17.08 -11.94
CA PHE A 72 10.39 -17.20 -11.52
C PHE A 72 11.15 -18.29 -12.28
N GLU A 73 10.47 -19.36 -12.65
CA GLU A 73 11.02 -20.44 -13.47
C GLU A 73 11.03 -20.12 -14.98
N GLY A 74 10.41 -19.00 -15.38
CA GLY A 74 10.33 -18.57 -16.78
C GLY A 74 9.45 -19.47 -17.65
N GLN A 75 8.52 -20.21 -17.05
CA GLN A 75 7.64 -21.13 -17.76
C GLN A 75 6.49 -20.40 -18.46
N TYR A 76 6.04 -19.27 -17.90
CA TYR A 76 4.90 -18.49 -18.40
C TYR A 76 5.21 -16.98 -18.37
N GLY A 77 4.49 -16.24 -19.20
CA GLY A 77 4.50 -14.78 -19.20
C GLY A 77 3.64 -14.19 -18.07
N PHE A 78 3.94 -12.94 -17.71
CA PHE A 78 3.22 -12.24 -16.63
C PHE A 78 1.70 -12.22 -16.81
N ASP A 79 1.23 -11.97 -18.05
CA ASP A 79 -0.19 -11.86 -18.39
C ASP A 79 -0.92 -13.22 -18.36
N GLU A 80 -0.20 -14.34 -18.34
CA GLU A 80 -0.77 -15.69 -18.22
C GLU A 80 -0.99 -16.09 -16.76
N VAL A 81 -0.27 -15.45 -15.82
CA VAL A 81 -0.29 -15.82 -14.39
C VAL A 81 -1.11 -14.84 -13.55
N ILE A 82 -1.22 -13.58 -13.98
CA ILE A 82 -1.93 -12.55 -13.22
C ILE A 82 -3.44 -12.81 -13.14
N LEU A 83 -4.01 -12.55 -11.96
CA LEU A 83 -5.45 -12.63 -11.71
C LEU A 83 -6.04 -11.24 -11.65
N GLN A 84 -7.05 -10.98 -12.48
CA GLN A 84 -7.80 -9.72 -12.45
C GLN A 84 -8.92 -9.81 -11.40
N ARG A 85 -8.76 -9.14 -10.26
CA ARG A 85 -9.80 -9.05 -9.22
C ARG A 85 -10.90 -8.05 -9.60
N ASN A 86 -10.52 -6.91 -10.17
CA ASN A 86 -11.42 -5.94 -10.81
C ASN A 86 -10.63 -5.06 -11.81
N GLU A 87 -11.24 -4.00 -12.35
CA GLU A 87 -10.61 -3.10 -13.35
C GLU A 87 -9.35 -2.36 -12.85
N THR A 88 -9.19 -2.22 -11.55
CA THR A 88 -8.13 -1.41 -10.90
C THR A 88 -7.24 -2.20 -9.96
N LEU A 89 -7.65 -3.42 -9.58
CA LEU A 89 -6.93 -4.30 -8.67
C LEU A 89 -6.62 -5.63 -9.35
N HIS A 90 -5.34 -5.91 -9.50
CA HIS A 90 -4.84 -7.20 -9.93
C HIS A 90 -4.04 -7.88 -8.82
N LEU A 91 -3.91 -9.20 -8.95
CA LEU A 91 -3.17 -10.04 -8.02
C LEU A 91 -2.17 -10.88 -8.81
N LEU A 92 -0.90 -10.83 -8.43
CA LEU A 92 0.07 -11.87 -8.77
C LEU A 92 0.02 -12.93 -7.65
N PRO A 93 -0.61 -14.10 -7.89
CA PRO A 93 -0.93 -15.03 -6.82
C PRO A 93 0.26 -15.92 -6.44
N ASN A 94 0.12 -16.58 -5.29
CA ASN A 94 1.01 -17.65 -4.84
C ASN A 94 0.22 -18.95 -4.68
N ASN A 95 0.91 -20.09 -4.71
CA ASN A 95 0.34 -21.41 -4.39
C ASN A 95 1.30 -22.22 -3.52
N LEU A 96 0.81 -23.34 -2.98
CA LEU A 96 1.56 -24.15 -2.01
C LEU A 96 2.85 -24.78 -2.58
N LYS A 97 3.00 -24.82 -3.92
CA LYS A 97 4.19 -25.38 -4.58
C LYS A 97 5.44 -24.53 -4.33
N THR A 98 5.28 -23.22 -4.19
CA THR A 98 6.37 -22.24 -4.01
C THR A 98 7.28 -22.55 -2.82
N ALA A 99 6.72 -23.05 -1.72
CA ALA A 99 7.50 -23.38 -0.53
C ALA A 99 8.52 -24.49 -0.79
N SER A 100 8.16 -25.48 -1.60
CA SER A 100 9.05 -26.60 -1.95
C SER A 100 10.12 -26.22 -2.97
N ALA A 101 9.88 -25.16 -3.75
CA ALA A 101 10.74 -24.73 -4.84
C ALA A 101 11.83 -23.75 -4.42
N GLU A 102 11.79 -23.18 -3.20
CA GLU A 102 12.76 -22.17 -2.74
C GLU A 102 14.23 -22.61 -2.93
N PHE A 103 14.56 -23.85 -2.55
CA PHE A 103 15.90 -24.39 -2.71
C PHE A 103 16.31 -24.55 -4.19
N SER A 104 15.36 -24.96 -5.03
CA SER A 104 15.58 -25.11 -6.48
C SER A 104 15.85 -23.75 -7.12
N LEU A 105 15.01 -22.76 -6.82
CA LEU A 105 15.17 -21.38 -7.31
C LEU A 105 16.51 -20.79 -6.91
N GLN A 106 16.92 -20.97 -5.65
CA GLN A 106 18.19 -20.45 -5.15
C GLN A 106 19.40 -21.07 -5.88
N LYS A 107 19.32 -22.34 -6.27
CA LYS A 107 20.42 -23.06 -6.92
C LYS A 107 20.47 -22.84 -8.43
N ASN A 108 19.32 -22.79 -9.08
CA ASN A 108 19.21 -22.85 -10.53
C ASN A 108 19.12 -21.46 -11.20
N SER A 109 18.82 -20.42 -10.42
CA SER A 109 18.77 -19.05 -10.93
C SER A 109 20.15 -18.42 -10.97
N LEU A 110 20.46 -17.68 -12.03
CA LEU A 110 21.72 -16.91 -12.12
C LEU A 110 21.77 -15.77 -11.09
N ASN A 111 20.63 -15.11 -10.87
CA ASN A 111 20.47 -13.96 -9.98
C ASN A 111 19.25 -14.16 -9.05
N PRO A 112 19.30 -15.13 -8.13
CA PRO A 112 18.14 -15.53 -7.33
C PRO A 112 17.58 -14.40 -6.47
N ASP A 113 18.39 -13.39 -6.12
CA ASP A 113 17.95 -12.24 -5.31
C ASP A 113 17.12 -11.20 -6.08
N PHE A 114 17.01 -11.32 -7.42
CA PHE A 114 16.38 -10.32 -8.29
C PHE A 114 15.18 -10.85 -9.11
N LEU A 115 14.75 -12.08 -8.90
CA LEU A 115 13.67 -12.73 -9.63
C LEU A 115 12.40 -11.87 -9.71
N LEU A 116 11.94 -11.33 -8.58
CA LEU A 116 10.74 -10.48 -8.58
C LEU A 116 10.92 -9.17 -9.35
N ARG A 117 12.10 -8.55 -9.21
CA ARG A 117 12.39 -7.31 -9.93
C ARG A 117 12.35 -7.53 -11.44
N ASP A 118 12.93 -8.65 -11.90
CA ASP A 118 13.00 -8.99 -13.31
C ASP A 118 11.61 -9.34 -13.87
N VAL A 119 10.76 -10.02 -13.10
CA VAL A 119 9.35 -10.30 -13.43
C VAL A 119 8.50 -9.03 -13.51
N LEU A 120 8.71 -8.07 -12.60
CA LEU A 120 7.92 -6.84 -12.56
C LEU A 120 8.37 -5.79 -13.58
N ALA A 121 9.65 -5.76 -13.95
CA ALA A 121 10.23 -4.78 -14.87
C ALA A 121 9.39 -4.47 -16.13
N PRO A 122 8.87 -5.45 -16.89
CA PRO A 122 8.09 -5.19 -18.11
C PRO A 122 6.68 -4.60 -17.87
N VAL A 123 6.18 -4.59 -16.63
CA VAL A 123 4.80 -4.19 -16.31
C VAL A 123 4.71 -3.02 -15.33
N MET A 124 5.86 -2.46 -14.92
CA MET A 124 5.94 -1.35 -13.96
C MET A 124 5.19 -0.08 -14.39
N ASN A 125 4.94 0.12 -15.68
CA ASN A 125 4.20 1.27 -16.22
C ASN A 125 2.68 1.07 -16.24
N ARG A 126 2.18 -0.12 -15.86
CA ARG A 126 0.75 -0.45 -15.85
C ARG A 126 0.08 -0.13 -14.52
N TYR A 127 0.87 0.14 -13.48
CA TYR A 127 0.40 0.30 -12.11
C TYR A 127 0.91 1.59 -11.48
N ASP A 128 0.10 2.20 -10.63
CA ASP A 128 0.53 3.27 -9.72
C ASP A 128 1.22 2.67 -8.49
N TYR A 129 0.70 1.54 -7.99
CA TYR A 129 1.18 0.86 -6.79
C TYR A 129 1.36 -0.64 -7.02
N VAL A 130 2.48 -1.17 -6.55
CA VAL A 130 2.71 -2.61 -6.43
C VAL A 130 2.92 -2.93 -4.95
N LEU A 131 2.00 -3.64 -4.32
CA LEU A 131 2.04 -3.93 -2.88
C LEU A 131 2.44 -5.38 -2.64
N LEU A 132 3.55 -5.60 -1.94
CA LEU A 132 4.14 -6.93 -1.75
C LEU A 132 3.84 -7.47 -0.34
N ASP A 133 3.16 -8.61 -0.26
CA ASP A 133 2.94 -9.34 1.00
C ASP A 133 4.10 -10.28 1.28
N CYS A 134 5.03 -9.89 2.17
CA CYS A 134 6.31 -10.60 2.35
C CYS A 134 6.26 -11.69 3.42
N PRO A 135 6.86 -12.88 3.26
CA PRO A 135 6.79 -13.93 4.27
C PRO A 135 7.35 -13.49 5.64
N PRO A 136 6.92 -14.11 6.75
CA PRO A 136 7.37 -13.75 8.09
C PRO A 136 8.85 -14.09 8.36
N ALA A 137 9.43 -15.00 7.57
CA ALA A 137 10.82 -15.39 7.66
C ALA A 137 11.71 -14.55 6.73
N ILE A 138 12.92 -14.24 7.20
CA ILE A 138 13.96 -13.63 6.35
C ILE A 138 14.60 -14.76 5.53
N GLY A 139 14.45 -14.69 4.21
CA GLY A 139 14.81 -15.75 3.25
C GLY A 139 14.72 -15.25 1.81
N LEU A 140 14.73 -16.17 0.83
CA LEU A 140 14.83 -15.81 -0.60
C LEU A 140 13.72 -14.83 -1.02
N PHE A 141 12.48 -15.12 -0.64
CA PHE A 141 11.31 -14.35 -1.07
C PHE A 141 11.24 -12.95 -0.42
N SER A 142 11.62 -12.81 0.86
CA SER A 142 11.66 -11.50 1.50
C SER A 142 12.84 -10.64 1.01
N ILE A 143 13.97 -11.25 0.65
CA ILE A 143 15.08 -10.57 -0.04
C ILE A 143 14.63 -10.08 -1.43
N ASN A 144 13.97 -10.94 -2.22
CA ASN A 144 13.42 -10.56 -3.52
C ASN A 144 12.43 -9.40 -3.43
N ALA A 145 11.51 -9.46 -2.47
CA ALA A 145 10.54 -8.40 -2.25
C ALA A 145 11.22 -7.05 -1.95
N LEU A 146 12.23 -7.05 -1.07
CA LEU A 146 13.01 -5.85 -0.76
C LEU A 146 13.90 -5.38 -1.92
N ALA A 147 14.44 -6.30 -2.71
CA ALA A 147 15.25 -5.98 -3.88
C ALA A 147 14.43 -5.32 -5.00
N ALA A 148 13.15 -5.68 -5.13
CA ALA A 148 12.22 -5.06 -6.08
C ALA A 148 11.56 -3.78 -5.55
N SER A 149 11.54 -3.57 -4.23
CA SER A 149 10.80 -2.48 -3.59
C SER A 149 11.42 -1.09 -3.76
N THR A 150 10.60 -0.07 -3.99
CA THR A 150 11.01 1.32 -3.77
C THR A 150 11.12 1.63 -2.29
N GLU A 151 10.21 1.06 -1.50
CA GLU A 151 10.18 1.23 -0.05
C GLU A 151 9.51 0.07 0.69
N PHE A 152 9.66 0.04 2.00
CA PHE A 152 8.97 -0.94 2.84
C PHE A 152 8.31 -0.29 4.05
N VAL A 153 7.21 -0.90 4.47
CA VAL A 153 6.45 -0.57 5.68
C VAL A 153 6.52 -1.73 6.66
N LEU A 154 6.84 -1.42 7.91
CA LEU A 154 6.82 -2.39 8.99
C LEU A 154 5.43 -2.49 9.61
N VAL A 155 4.88 -3.70 9.63
CA VAL A 155 3.59 -3.99 10.27
C VAL A 155 3.88 -4.57 11.66
N VAL A 156 3.45 -3.88 12.70
CA VAL A 156 3.80 -4.20 14.10
C VAL A 156 2.54 -4.33 14.96
N SER A 157 2.43 -5.42 15.70
CA SER A 157 1.42 -5.57 16.76
C SER A 157 2.06 -5.40 18.15
N PRO A 158 1.42 -4.69 19.10
CA PRO A 158 1.92 -4.55 20.47
C PRO A 158 2.22 -5.87 21.17
N GLU A 159 1.39 -6.90 20.98
CA GLU A 159 1.56 -8.22 21.62
C GLU A 159 2.85 -8.91 21.17
N PHE A 160 3.28 -8.65 19.94
CA PHE A 160 4.42 -9.29 19.30
C PHE A 160 5.61 -8.34 19.16
N PHE A 161 5.71 -7.31 20.02
CA PHE A 161 6.78 -6.31 19.99
C PHE A 161 7.89 -6.52 21.04
N PRO A 162 8.78 -7.52 20.92
CA PRO A 162 10.07 -7.44 21.59
C PRO A 162 10.98 -6.49 20.80
N MET A 163 11.51 -5.44 21.40
CA MET A 163 12.54 -4.58 20.78
C MET A 163 13.74 -5.36 20.19
N LYS A 164 14.04 -6.56 20.72
CA LYS A 164 15.08 -7.48 20.22
C LYS A 164 14.91 -7.88 18.76
N ALA A 165 13.70 -7.72 18.27
CA ALA A 165 13.19 -8.41 17.15
C ALA A 165 13.31 -7.48 15.90
N ILE A 166 13.27 -6.15 16.09
CA ILE A 166 13.54 -5.16 15.04
C ILE A 166 15.00 -5.21 14.52
N LYS A 167 15.96 -5.59 15.36
CA LYS A 167 17.39 -5.54 15.02
C LYS A 167 17.75 -6.43 13.80
N PRO A 168 17.42 -7.73 13.76
CA PRO A 168 17.65 -8.58 12.59
C PRO A 168 17.05 -8.02 11.29
N LEU A 169 15.86 -7.43 11.38
CA LEU A 169 15.19 -6.84 10.23
C LEU A 169 15.94 -5.60 9.72
N TYR A 170 16.41 -4.77 10.63
CA TYR A 170 17.22 -3.60 10.28
C TYR A 170 18.59 -3.99 9.69
N GLU A 171 19.22 -5.06 10.18
CA GLU A 171 20.44 -5.63 9.59
C GLU A 171 20.20 -6.15 8.17
N THR A 172 19.08 -6.84 7.96
CA THR A 172 18.65 -7.31 6.63
C THR A 172 18.42 -6.14 5.69
N PHE A 173 17.69 -5.11 6.14
CA PHE A 173 17.48 -3.89 5.37
C PHE A 173 18.80 -3.24 4.96
N ARG A 174 19.76 -3.08 5.88
CA ARG A 174 21.08 -2.51 5.56
C ARG A 174 21.84 -3.36 4.53
N MET A 175 21.74 -4.68 4.64
CA MET A 175 22.37 -5.60 3.69
C MET A 175 21.76 -5.42 2.29
N VAL A 176 20.43 -5.50 2.17
CA VAL A 176 19.75 -5.32 0.88
C VAL A 176 20.04 -3.94 0.30
N LYS A 177 19.96 -2.89 1.11
CA LYS A 177 20.23 -1.51 0.66
C LYS A 177 21.67 -1.30 0.20
N SER A 178 22.65 -2.00 0.78
CA SER A 178 24.06 -1.84 0.41
C SER A 178 24.50 -2.76 -0.74
N LYS A 179 23.80 -3.86 -1.02
CA LYS A 179 24.24 -4.85 -2.00
C LYS A 179 23.31 -5.03 -3.19
N LEU A 180 22.01 -4.84 -3.00
CA LEU A 180 20.99 -5.25 -3.98
C LEU A 180 20.15 -4.07 -4.47
N ASN A 181 19.75 -3.15 -3.59
CA ASN A 181 18.84 -2.06 -3.91
C ASN A 181 19.18 -0.78 -3.13
N HIS A 182 20.08 0.03 -3.67
CA HIS A 182 20.55 1.27 -3.05
C HIS A 182 19.46 2.33 -2.83
N SER A 183 18.41 2.31 -3.65
CA SER A 183 17.27 3.22 -3.56
C SER A 183 16.26 2.86 -2.49
N LEU A 184 16.30 1.65 -1.92
CA LEU A 184 15.31 1.16 -0.95
C LEU A 184 15.16 2.13 0.23
N GLN A 185 13.93 2.60 0.47
CA GLN A 185 13.62 3.47 1.59
C GLN A 185 12.83 2.73 2.67
N PHE A 186 13.10 3.10 3.92
CA PHE A 186 12.22 2.74 5.02
C PHE A 186 11.10 3.78 5.09
N ASN A 187 9.88 3.43 4.68
CA ASN A 187 8.77 4.38 4.65
C ASN A 187 8.28 4.67 6.07
N GLY A 188 7.78 3.63 6.76
CA GLY A 188 7.32 3.78 8.13
C GLY A 188 6.86 2.49 8.80
N ILE A 189 6.21 2.64 9.94
CA ILE A 189 5.74 1.60 10.85
C ILE A 189 4.25 1.82 11.06
N ILE A 190 3.42 0.86 10.69
CA ILE A 190 2.00 0.84 11.00
C ILE A 190 1.77 -0.11 12.18
N MET A 191 1.06 0.38 13.20
CA MET A 191 0.65 -0.43 14.33
C MET A 191 -0.70 -1.08 14.04
N THR A 192 -0.79 -2.39 14.22
CA THR A 192 -2.00 -3.19 14.03
C THR A 192 -2.43 -3.87 15.32
N MET A 193 -3.66 -4.39 15.35
CA MET A 193 -4.19 -5.14 16.49
C MET A 193 -4.07 -4.37 17.83
N CYS A 194 -4.23 -3.04 17.76
CA CYS A 194 -4.01 -2.17 18.92
C CYS A 194 -5.26 -2.02 19.78
N ASP A 195 -5.07 -1.98 21.10
CA ASP A 195 -6.06 -1.50 22.06
C ASP A 195 -5.43 -0.41 22.94
N PHE A 196 -5.62 0.85 22.56
CA PHE A 196 -5.07 2.00 23.31
C PHE A 196 -5.75 2.27 24.65
N ARG A 197 -6.75 1.48 25.06
CA ARG A 197 -7.21 1.47 26.45
C ARG A 197 -6.22 0.72 27.35
N THR A 198 -5.35 -0.11 26.77
CA THR A 198 -4.32 -0.85 27.50
C THR A 198 -3.04 -0.05 27.63
N ARG A 199 -2.39 -0.15 28.80
CA ARG A 199 -1.08 0.45 29.05
C ARG A 199 0.00 -0.12 28.13
N HIS A 200 -0.06 -1.41 27.82
CA HIS A 200 0.91 -2.09 26.95
C HIS A 200 0.97 -1.48 25.54
N SER A 201 -0.18 -1.27 24.89
CA SER A 201 -0.22 -0.66 23.55
C SER A 201 0.33 0.78 23.56
N GLN A 202 0.03 1.55 24.61
CA GLN A 202 0.55 2.91 24.79
C GLN A 202 2.07 2.93 25.01
N GLU A 203 2.60 1.99 25.81
CA GLU A 203 4.04 1.85 26.05
C GLU A 203 4.78 1.46 24.77
N VAL A 204 4.28 0.48 24.01
CA VAL A 204 4.85 0.10 22.71
C VAL A 204 4.86 1.28 21.74
N ARG A 205 3.75 2.02 21.62
CA ARG A 205 3.68 3.22 20.76
C ARG A 205 4.70 4.27 21.18
N SER A 206 4.87 4.48 22.48
CA SER A 206 5.84 5.44 23.02
C SER A 206 7.27 5.04 22.70
N ILE A 207 7.61 3.75 22.83
CA ILE A 207 8.91 3.21 22.46
C ILE A 207 9.17 3.38 20.96
N LEU A 208 8.20 3.03 20.12
CA LEU A 208 8.29 3.18 18.66
C LEU A 208 8.49 4.65 18.26
N LYS A 209 7.68 5.56 18.80
CA LYS A 209 7.78 7.00 18.53
C LYS A 209 9.12 7.58 18.95
N LYS A 210 9.69 7.10 20.07
CA LYS A 210 11.01 7.52 20.56
C LYS A 210 12.16 7.03 19.66
N ASN A 211 12.11 5.77 19.20
CA ASN A 211 13.19 5.17 18.41
C ASN A 211 13.10 5.46 16.90
N PHE A 212 11.88 5.68 16.39
CA PHE A 212 11.58 5.90 14.98
C PHE A 212 10.75 7.17 14.79
N PRO A 213 11.28 8.35 15.17
CA PRO A 213 10.57 9.60 15.02
C PRO A 213 10.27 9.84 13.54
N HIS A 214 9.07 10.34 13.22
CA HIS A 214 8.59 10.59 11.85
C HIS A 214 8.49 9.35 10.94
N LYS A 215 8.64 8.14 11.51
CA LYS A 215 8.45 6.87 10.80
C LYS A 215 7.30 6.06 11.35
N LEU A 216 6.63 6.53 12.39
CA LEU A 216 5.44 5.88 12.92
C LEU A 216 4.21 6.57 12.32
N TYR A 217 3.37 5.80 11.61
CA TYR A 217 2.08 6.29 11.14
C TYR A 217 1.22 6.76 12.32
N ASN A 218 0.48 7.85 12.13
CA ASN A 218 -0.46 8.32 13.14
C ASN A 218 -1.69 7.40 13.20
N ALA A 219 -2.12 6.91 12.04
CA ALA A 219 -3.10 5.86 11.90
C ALA A 219 -2.63 4.57 12.56
N TYR A 220 -3.60 3.80 13.04
CA TYR A 220 -3.38 2.48 13.63
C TYR A 220 -4.62 1.63 13.41
N ILE A 221 -4.43 0.30 13.39
CA ILE A 221 -5.51 -0.65 13.17
C ILE A 221 -5.90 -1.29 14.50
N ARG A 222 -7.17 -1.15 14.88
CA ARG A 222 -7.73 -1.78 16.09
C ARG A 222 -7.96 -3.27 15.88
N MET A 223 -8.09 -3.99 16.99
CA MET A 223 -8.67 -5.34 16.97
C MET A 223 -10.12 -5.25 16.48
N ASN A 224 -10.42 -5.94 15.38
CA ASN A 224 -11.74 -5.91 14.77
C ASN A 224 -12.09 -7.29 14.20
N VAL A 225 -13.28 -7.79 14.54
CA VAL A 225 -13.76 -9.12 14.10
C VAL A 225 -14.05 -9.13 12.60
N SER A 226 -14.62 -8.04 12.06
CA SER A 226 -14.95 -7.93 10.64
C SER A 226 -13.72 -8.02 9.74
N LEU A 227 -12.52 -7.65 10.22
CA LEU A 227 -11.27 -7.88 9.46
C LEU A 227 -10.93 -9.36 9.30
N LYS A 228 -11.21 -10.17 10.32
CA LYS A 228 -11.00 -11.63 10.25
C LYS A 228 -12.02 -12.27 9.34
N GLU A 229 -13.29 -11.86 9.47
CA GLU A 229 -14.38 -12.34 8.62
C GLU A 229 -14.14 -11.98 7.16
N ALA A 230 -13.81 -10.72 6.84
CA ALA A 230 -13.51 -10.28 5.48
C ALA A 230 -12.44 -11.17 4.82
N SER A 231 -11.34 -11.45 5.54
CA SER A 231 -10.29 -12.36 5.10
C SER A 231 -10.82 -13.78 4.83
N SER A 232 -11.70 -14.31 5.68
CA SER A 232 -12.30 -15.65 5.52
C SER A 232 -13.30 -15.73 4.37
N TYR A 233 -13.94 -14.61 4.01
CA TYR A 233 -14.85 -14.52 2.87
C TYR A 233 -14.15 -14.17 1.54
N GLY A 234 -12.83 -14.02 1.53
CA GLY A 234 -12.09 -13.66 0.32
C GLY A 234 -12.42 -12.24 -0.17
N GLN A 235 -12.62 -11.33 0.79
CA GLN A 235 -13.05 -9.96 0.55
C GLN A 235 -12.16 -8.97 1.29
N THR A 236 -11.98 -7.79 0.71
CA THR A 236 -11.44 -6.65 1.46
C THR A 236 -12.47 -6.17 2.47
N ILE A 237 -12.04 -5.44 3.50
CA ILE A 237 -12.94 -4.88 4.53
C ILE A 237 -13.96 -3.91 3.94
N PHE A 238 -13.61 -3.25 2.83
CA PHE A 238 -14.48 -2.31 2.13
C PHE A 238 -15.56 -3.03 1.33
N GLU A 239 -15.29 -4.26 0.87
CA GLU A 239 -16.28 -5.13 0.22
C GLU A 239 -17.18 -5.80 1.28
N TYR A 240 -16.60 -6.29 2.36
CA TYR A 240 -17.31 -7.06 3.39
C TYR A 240 -18.15 -6.18 4.33
N ASN A 241 -17.55 -5.13 4.92
CA ASN A 241 -18.22 -4.26 5.88
C ASN A 241 -17.61 -2.84 5.88
N PRO A 242 -18.01 -1.98 4.91
CA PRO A 242 -17.43 -0.66 4.71
C PRO A 242 -17.70 0.34 5.85
N HIS A 243 -18.68 0.05 6.72
CA HIS A 243 -19.01 0.90 7.88
C HIS A 243 -18.36 0.42 9.18
N SER A 244 -17.55 -0.64 9.12
CA SER A 244 -16.85 -1.16 10.29
C SER A 244 -15.73 -0.22 10.75
N PHE A 245 -15.37 -0.33 12.03
CA PHE A 245 -14.16 0.33 12.55
C PHE A 245 -12.88 -0.13 11.83
N GLY A 246 -12.84 -1.37 11.31
CA GLY A 246 -11.71 -1.85 10.51
C GLY A 246 -11.58 -1.12 9.16
N ALA A 247 -12.69 -0.87 8.48
CA ALA A 247 -12.71 -0.06 7.26
C ALA A 247 -12.25 1.37 7.53
N PHE A 248 -12.76 1.98 8.60
CA PHE A 248 -12.33 3.32 9.04
C PHE A 248 -10.83 3.39 9.35
N ASP A 249 -10.30 2.40 10.09
CA ASP A 249 -8.88 2.37 10.45
C ASP A 249 -7.97 2.23 9.22
N TYR A 250 -8.34 1.35 8.28
CA TYR A 250 -7.58 1.18 7.03
C TYR A 250 -7.74 2.35 6.07
N GLN A 251 -8.90 3.02 6.05
CA GLN A 251 -9.06 4.27 5.33
C GLN A 251 -8.07 5.32 5.83
N ASN A 252 -8.01 5.58 7.14
CA ASN A 252 -7.07 6.55 7.70
C ASN A 252 -5.61 6.18 7.41
N PHE A 253 -5.26 4.89 7.51
CA PHE A 253 -3.92 4.44 7.16
C PHE A 253 -3.62 4.63 5.67
N ALA A 254 -4.54 4.25 4.78
CA ALA A 254 -4.34 4.37 3.34
C ALA A 254 -4.26 5.84 2.92
N GLU A 255 -5.06 6.74 3.49
CA GLU A 255 -4.98 8.19 3.25
C GLU A 255 -3.64 8.78 3.72
N GLU A 256 -3.15 8.37 4.90
CA GLU A 256 -1.83 8.77 5.39
C GLU A 256 -0.69 8.17 4.54
N PHE A 257 -0.82 6.90 4.14
CA PHE A 257 0.09 6.21 3.24
C PHE A 257 0.17 6.93 1.90
N ILE A 258 -0.96 7.25 1.29
CA ILE A 258 -1.05 8.05 0.07
C ILE A 258 -0.33 9.38 0.32
N ARG A 259 -0.67 10.11 1.39
CA ARG A 259 -0.03 11.41 1.72
C ARG A 259 1.50 11.33 1.80
N ASP A 260 2.06 10.26 2.33
CA ASP A 260 3.52 10.06 2.43
C ASP A 260 4.17 9.74 1.07
N HIS A 261 3.50 8.97 0.21
CA HIS A 261 3.91 8.77 -1.19
C HIS A 261 3.68 10.03 -2.02
N HIS A 262 2.79 10.90 -1.56
CA HIS A 262 2.51 12.23 -2.07
C HIS A 262 3.57 13.26 -1.63
N LYS A 263 4.82 12.95 -1.96
CA LYS A 263 5.64 13.90 -2.76
C LYS A 263 5.04 14.10 -4.17
N ASN A 264 3.71 14.21 -4.23
CA ASN A 264 2.83 14.71 -5.28
C ASN A 264 2.68 16.22 -5.10
N ILE A 265 3.81 16.90 -4.95
CA ILE A 265 3.88 18.35 -5.01
C ILE A 265 3.26 18.80 -6.34
N CYS A 266 3.53 18.11 -7.47
CA CYS A 266 3.01 18.47 -8.78
C CYS A 266 1.49 18.28 -8.94
N LYS A 267 0.87 17.19 -8.46
CA LYS A 267 -0.59 16.97 -8.63
C LYS A 267 -1.42 17.82 -7.67
N LYS A 268 -0.96 17.98 -6.42
CA LYS A 268 -1.60 18.89 -5.44
C LYS A 268 -1.44 20.34 -5.88
N GLN A 269 -0.26 20.75 -6.35
CA GLN A 269 -0.06 22.09 -6.92
C GLN A 269 -0.86 22.30 -8.21
N TYR A 270 -0.90 21.33 -9.12
CA TYR A 270 -1.70 21.42 -10.34
C TYR A 270 -3.17 21.67 -10.03
N TYR A 271 -3.79 20.85 -9.17
CA TYR A 271 -5.20 21.06 -8.84
C TYR A 271 -5.43 22.29 -7.96
N GLN A 272 -4.47 22.68 -7.11
CA GLN A 272 -4.55 23.95 -6.38
C GLN A 272 -4.51 25.14 -7.35
N GLN A 273 -3.57 25.17 -8.30
CA GLN A 273 -3.46 26.20 -9.32
C GLN A 273 -4.68 26.21 -10.24
N LYS A 274 -5.11 25.05 -10.75
CA LYS A 274 -6.32 24.94 -11.57
C LYS A 274 -7.56 25.41 -10.82
N PHE A 275 -7.68 25.09 -9.54
CA PHE A 275 -8.76 25.60 -8.70
C PHE A 275 -8.71 27.13 -8.59
N GLU A 276 -7.53 27.70 -8.35
CA GLU A 276 -7.32 29.16 -8.25
C GLU A 276 -7.59 29.89 -9.58
N THR A 277 -7.47 29.24 -10.73
CA THR A 277 -7.81 29.81 -12.05
C THR A 277 -9.31 29.82 -12.38
N LEU A 278 -10.14 29.09 -11.63
CA LEU A 278 -11.58 29.03 -11.85
C LEU A 278 -12.30 30.27 -11.31
N SER A 279 -13.46 30.58 -11.87
CA SER A 279 -14.30 31.66 -11.36
C SER A 279 -14.82 31.33 -9.95
N PRO A 280 -15.16 32.34 -9.12
CA PRO A 280 -15.71 32.11 -7.79
C PRO A 280 -16.98 31.22 -7.79
N GLY A 281 -17.79 31.29 -8.85
CA GLY A 281 -18.97 30.45 -9.00
C GLY A 281 -18.64 28.97 -9.19
N GLU A 282 -17.64 28.66 -10.02
CA GLU A 282 -17.15 27.30 -10.26
C GLU A 282 -16.44 26.73 -9.03
N GLN A 283 -15.62 27.54 -8.35
CA GLN A 283 -14.98 27.16 -7.10
C GLN A 283 -16.01 26.75 -6.05
N ASN A 284 -17.06 27.55 -5.87
CA ASN A 284 -18.14 27.25 -4.92
C ASN A 284 -18.89 25.97 -5.28
N GLN A 285 -19.18 25.72 -6.56
CA GLN A 285 -19.85 24.48 -6.98
C GLN A 285 -18.99 23.24 -6.71
N ILE A 286 -17.69 23.33 -6.99
CA ILE A 286 -16.74 22.24 -6.73
C ILE A 286 -16.61 21.98 -5.23
N ILE A 287 -16.50 23.03 -4.42
CA ILE A 287 -16.48 22.90 -2.95
C ILE A 287 -17.77 22.27 -2.45
N MET A 288 -18.93 22.73 -2.90
CA MET A 288 -20.22 22.15 -2.49
C MET A 288 -20.32 20.65 -2.85
N PHE A 289 -19.83 20.25 -4.02
CA PHE A 289 -19.82 18.83 -4.41
C PHE A 289 -18.84 18.01 -3.56
N ALA A 290 -17.67 18.58 -3.26
CA ALA A 290 -16.69 17.98 -2.38
C ALA A 290 -17.26 17.81 -0.96
N GLU A 291 -17.90 18.85 -0.41
CA GLU A 291 -18.58 18.83 0.88
C GLU A 291 -19.68 17.77 0.92
N GLN A 292 -20.47 17.64 -0.14
CA GLN A 292 -21.50 16.60 -0.24
C GLN A 292 -20.90 15.18 -0.26
N SER A 293 -19.68 15.03 -0.75
CA SER A 293 -18.95 13.75 -0.80
C SER A 293 -18.27 13.40 0.53
N LEU A 294 -18.12 14.36 1.45
CA LEU A 294 -17.60 14.09 2.79
C LEU A 294 -18.53 13.16 3.59
N SER A 295 -17.92 12.30 4.40
CA SER A 295 -18.67 11.39 5.26
C SER A 295 -19.52 12.14 6.29
N ALA A 296 -20.62 11.54 6.73
CA ALA A 296 -21.51 12.12 7.75
C ALA A 296 -20.76 12.44 9.07
N PHE A 297 -19.69 11.69 9.37
CA PHE A 297 -18.84 11.91 10.54
C PHE A 297 -18.00 13.19 10.41
N VAL A 298 -17.39 13.42 9.24
CA VAL A 298 -16.62 14.64 8.96
C VAL A 298 -17.55 15.86 8.92
N LYS A 299 -18.77 15.71 8.37
CA LYS A 299 -19.81 16.74 8.37
C LYS A 299 -20.28 17.11 9.78
N ASN A 300 -20.47 16.14 10.68
CA ASN A 300 -20.86 16.40 12.07
C ASN A 300 -19.77 17.08 12.91
N GLY A 301 -18.51 17.07 12.45
CA GLY A 301 -17.41 17.86 13.01
C GLY A 301 -17.45 19.35 12.60
N ILE A 302 -18.17 19.69 11.53
CA ILE A 302 -18.34 21.08 11.04
C ILE A 302 -19.24 21.88 11.99
N ASP A 303 -20.26 21.23 12.56
CA ASP A 303 -21.25 21.88 13.42
C ASP A 303 -20.77 22.14 14.85
N ASN A 304 -19.65 21.53 15.27
CA ASN A 304 -19.10 21.63 16.63
C ASN A 304 -17.68 22.24 16.62
N ALA A 305 -17.45 23.24 15.78
CA ALA A 305 -16.12 23.82 15.57
C ALA A 305 -15.63 24.59 16.80
N ASP A 306 -14.71 23.96 17.56
CA ASP A 306 -13.77 24.71 18.41
C ASP A 306 -12.34 24.14 18.44
N ASP A 307 -11.98 23.01 17.78
CA ASP A 307 -10.57 22.56 17.86
C ASP A 307 -9.97 21.70 16.70
N ASP A 308 -10.64 21.51 15.55
CA ASP A 308 -10.08 20.62 14.48
C ASP A 308 -10.24 21.13 13.03
N SER A 309 -10.08 22.46 12.83
CA SER A 309 -10.22 23.09 11.50
C SER A 309 -9.21 22.59 10.45
N SER A 310 -8.05 22.06 10.86
CA SER A 310 -7.01 21.58 9.95
C SER A 310 -7.38 20.25 9.29
N VAL A 311 -7.94 19.31 10.06
CA VAL A 311 -8.38 18.00 9.56
C VAL A 311 -9.55 18.17 8.59
N LEU A 312 -10.48 19.07 8.91
CA LEU A 312 -11.60 19.41 8.03
C LEU A 312 -11.12 20.05 6.72
N HIS A 313 -10.21 21.01 6.82
CA HIS A 313 -9.63 21.67 5.65
C HIS A 313 -8.87 20.69 4.76
N GLU A 314 -8.10 19.77 5.34
CA GLU A 314 -7.38 18.73 4.59
C GLU A 314 -8.34 17.75 3.90
N ALA A 315 -9.38 17.27 4.59
CA ALA A 315 -10.38 16.37 4.02
C ALA A 315 -11.14 17.04 2.84
N LEU A 316 -11.50 18.31 2.99
CA LEU A 316 -12.15 19.08 1.93
C LEU A 316 -11.24 19.27 0.72
N VAL A 317 -9.95 19.55 0.93
CA VAL A 317 -8.95 19.67 -0.15
C VAL A 317 -8.81 18.37 -0.93
N VAL A 318 -8.87 17.22 -0.25
CA VAL A 318 -8.83 15.89 -0.89
C VAL A 318 -10.06 15.65 -1.76
N GLU A 319 -11.27 15.85 -1.23
CA GLU A 319 -12.50 15.66 -2.00
C GLU A 319 -12.62 16.65 -3.17
N ARG A 320 -12.23 17.92 -2.96
CA ARG A 320 -12.15 18.93 -4.02
C ARG A 320 -11.24 18.48 -5.15
N ASN A 321 -10.07 17.93 -4.84
CA ASN A 321 -9.13 17.47 -5.85
C ASN A 321 -9.67 16.26 -6.64
N LYS A 322 -10.47 15.39 -6.03
CA LYS A 322 -11.16 14.29 -6.74
C LYS A 322 -12.18 14.81 -7.76
N VAL A 323 -12.89 15.90 -7.44
CA VAL A 323 -13.81 16.57 -8.38
C VAL A 323 -13.03 17.19 -9.54
N LEU A 324 -11.95 17.93 -9.23
CA LEU A 324 -11.09 18.56 -10.23
C LEU A 324 -10.42 17.54 -11.14
N GLU A 325 -10.10 16.35 -10.66
CA GLU A 325 -9.52 15.28 -11.46
C GLU A 325 -10.47 14.76 -12.55
N LYS A 326 -11.77 14.68 -12.24
CA LYS A 326 -12.79 14.28 -13.22
C LYS A 326 -12.99 15.36 -14.29
N LEU A 327 -12.90 16.64 -13.90
CA LEU A 327 -13.12 17.79 -14.78
C LEU A 327 -11.88 18.16 -15.60
N PHE A 328 -10.70 18.02 -15.00
CA PHE A 328 -9.41 18.43 -15.56
C PHE A 328 -8.39 17.30 -15.40
N PRO A 329 -8.56 16.17 -16.11
CA PRO A 329 -7.68 15.00 -15.96
C PRO A 329 -6.21 15.41 -16.04
N TYR A 330 -5.45 15.10 -14.99
CA TYR A 330 -4.02 15.41 -14.95
C TYR A 330 -3.30 14.66 -16.06
N ARG A 331 -2.74 15.40 -17.03
CA ARG A 331 -1.83 14.89 -18.05
C ARG A 331 -0.48 15.57 -17.85
N MET A 332 0.59 14.78 -17.70
CA MET A 332 1.96 15.30 -17.44
C MET A 332 2.43 16.38 -18.43
N ASN A 333 1.87 16.44 -19.65
CA ASN A 333 2.22 17.45 -20.66
C ASN A 333 1.70 18.88 -20.34
N ASN A 334 0.74 19.06 -19.43
CA ASN A 334 0.10 20.36 -19.17
C ASN A 334 0.98 21.35 -18.36
N LEU A 335 2.20 20.94 -17.97
CA LEU A 335 3.16 21.83 -17.29
C LEU A 335 4.11 22.57 -18.26
N VAL A 336 4.18 22.14 -19.53
CA VAL A 336 5.10 22.73 -20.51
C VAL A 336 4.47 23.89 -21.28
N GLU A 337 3.14 23.97 -21.36
CA GLU A 337 2.44 25.00 -22.16
C GLU A 337 2.15 26.31 -21.40
N ASP A 338 2.27 26.35 -20.07
CA ASP A 338 2.02 27.56 -19.26
C ASP A 338 3.32 28.32 -18.87
N GLN A 339 4.46 27.97 -19.49
CA GLN A 339 5.74 28.69 -19.31
C GLN A 339 6.38 29.14 -20.63
N SER A 340 5.64 29.19 -21.74
CA SER A 340 6.11 29.77 -23.01
C SER A 340 5.68 31.21 -23.19
#